data_AF-A0A7C6UJN3-F1
#
_entry.id   AF-A0A7C6UJN3-F1
#
_cell.length_a   1.000
_cell.length_b   1.000
_cell.length_c   1.000
_cell.angle_alpha   90.00
_cell.angle_beta   90.00
_cell.angle_gamma   90.00
#
_symmetry.space_group_name_H-M   'P 1'
#
loop_
_entity.id
_entity.type
_entity.pdbx_description
1 polymer ?
#
loop_
_entity_poly.entity_id
_entity_poly.type
_entity_poly.pdbx_seq_one_letter_code
_entity_poly.pdbx_strand_id
1 'polypeptide(L)'
;YNDVTVTSGFRNYNYQSQLFNARLLQYSYLGDEKAYAAASKIVAVPGTSEHQSGLCCDMHNLPAADVSFGDTPAGKWMAANCHKFGFIIRYPEGKTDITGITYEPWHFRYIGRYHACKIYERGICLEEYWTSLGRS
;
A
#
# COMPACT_ATOMS: atom_id res chain seq x y z
N TYR A 1 -18.77 11.34 -12.94
CA TYR A 1 -18.04 10.11 -13.25
C TYR A 1 -16.88 10.01 -12.27
N ASN A 2 -16.89 9.00 -11.41
CA ASN A 2 -15.83 8.76 -10.42
C ASN A 2 -14.92 7.63 -10.96
N ASP A 3 -14.31 7.86 -12.12
CA ASP A 3 -13.55 6.83 -12.82
C ASP A 3 -12.20 6.64 -12.12
N VAL A 4 -12.19 5.79 -11.09
CA VAL A 4 -10.97 5.27 -10.49
C VAL A 4 -10.27 4.40 -11.54
N THR A 5 -8.99 4.65 -11.75
CA THR A 5 -8.17 3.90 -12.71
C THR A 5 -7.05 3.16 -11.99
N VAL A 6 -6.55 2.09 -12.59
CA VAL A 6 -5.31 1.45 -12.14
C VAL A 6 -4.14 2.28 -12.65
N THR A 7 -3.44 2.95 -11.74
CA THR A 7 -2.29 3.81 -12.08
C THR A 7 -0.96 3.08 -11.96
N SER A 8 -0.92 1.97 -11.21
CA SER A 8 0.22 1.06 -11.18
C SER A 8 -0.19 -0.36 -10.81
N GLY A 9 0.21 -1.34 -11.62
CA GLY A 9 0.04 -2.77 -11.36
C GLY A 9 1.37 -3.45 -11.02
N PHE A 10 1.76 -4.45 -11.81
CA PHE A 10 3.04 -5.13 -11.66
C PHE A 10 4.23 -4.18 -11.86
N ARG A 11 5.26 -4.32 -11.01
CA ARG A 11 6.57 -3.65 -11.16
C ARG A 11 7.65 -4.72 -11.11
N ASN A 12 8.58 -4.72 -12.06
CA ASN A 12 9.75 -5.60 -11.95
C ASN A 12 10.77 -5.05 -10.93
N TYR A 13 11.75 -5.88 -10.56
CA TYR A 13 12.79 -5.52 -9.58
C TYR A 13 13.53 -4.23 -9.96
N ASN A 14 13.95 -4.09 -11.21
CA ASN A 14 14.73 -2.93 -11.68
C ASN A 14 13.93 -1.62 -11.58
N TYR A 15 12.65 -1.65 -11.93
CA TYR A 15 11.80 -0.48 -11.82
C TYR A 15 11.56 -0.10 -10.35
N GLN A 16 11.36 -1.08 -9.47
CA GLN A 16 11.30 -0.84 -8.03
C GLN A 16 12.60 -0.22 -7.49
N SER A 17 13.76 -0.68 -7.98
CA SER A 17 15.07 -0.10 -7.64
C SER A 17 15.20 1.36 -8.06
N GLN A 18 14.69 1.72 -9.24
CA GLN A 18 14.69 3.12 -9.69
C GLN A 18 13.83 4.00 -8.78
N LEU A 19 12.62 3.54 -8.42
CA LEU A 19 11.73 4.28 -7.52
C LEU A 19 12.35 4.47 -6.13
N PHE A 20 12.94 3.41 -5.58
CA PHE A 20 13.58 3.47 -4.27
C PHE A 20 14.80 4.40 -4.27
N ASN A 21 15.67 4.30 -5.29
CA ASN A 21 16.84 5.17 -5.42
C ASN A 21 16.46 6.64 -5.61
N ALA A 22 15.41 6.91 -6.41
CA ALA A 22 14.89 8.27 -6.55
C ALA A 22 14.40 8.82 -5.20
N ARG A 23 13.75 7.98 -4.38
CA ARG A 23 13.30 8.37 -3.03
C ARG A 23 14.47 8.57 -2.05
N LEU A 24 15.50 7.73 -2.10
CA LEU A 24 16.72 7.92 -1.32
C LEU A 24 17.39 9.27 -1.62
N LEU A 25 17.50 9.62 -2.90
CA LEU A 25 18.08 10.90 -3.32
C LEU A 25 17.29 12.10 -2.78
N GLN A 26 15.95 12.02 -2.76
CA GLN A 26 15.10 13.05 -2.17
C GLN A 26 15.38 13.28 -0.68
N TYR A 27 15.80 12.24 0.06
CA TYR A 27 16.09 12.31 1.49
C TYR A 27 17.59 12.37 1.83
N SER A 28 18.46 12.45 0.83
CA SER A 28 19.93 12.44 1.00
C SER A 28 20.44 13.48 2.00
N TYR A 29 19.76 14.63 2.12
CA TYR A 29 20.09 15.69 3.09
C TYR A 29 20.00 15.25 4.57
N LEU A 30 19.36 14.12 4.88
CA LEU A 30 19.25 13.57 6.22
C LEU A 30 20.47 12.72 6.65
N GLY A 31 21.34 12.37 5.70
CA GLY A 31 22.40 11.36 5.87
C GLY A 31 21.90 9.93 5.63
N ASP A 32 22.79 9.04 5.22
CA ASP A 32 22.46 7.73 4.62
C ASP A 32 21.47 6.88 5.44
N GLU A 33 21.72 6.70 6.74
CA GLU A 33 20.85 5.87 7.60
C GLU A 33 19.43 6.44 7.72
N LYS A 34 19.31 7.76 7.93
CA LYS A 34 18.02 8.44 8.05
C LYS A 34 17.32 8.54 6.70
N ALA A 35 18.05 8.74 5.61
CA ALA A 35 17.52 8.75 4.26
C ALA A 35 16.93 7.38 3.90
N TYR A 36 17.64 6.29 4.24
CA TYR A 36 17.15 4.93 4.07
C TYR A 36 15.89 4.67 4.89
N ALA A 37 15.90 5.02 6.18
CA ALA A 37 14.73 4.84 7.05
C ALA A 37 13.51 5.66 6.62
N ALA A 38 13.71 6.88 6.09
CA ALA A 38 12.64 7.71 5.56
C ALA A 38 12.12 7.18 4.22
N ALA A 39 13.00 6.74 3.32
CA ALA A 39 12.64 6.20 2.02
C ALA A 39 11.87 4.88 2.15
N SER A 40 12.32 3.97 3.01
CA SER A 40 11.72 2.64 3.18
C SER A 40 10.30 2.67 3.75
N LYS A 41 9.91 3.76 4.43
CA LYS A 41 8.52 3.98 4.89
C LYS A 41 7.55 4.40 3.79
N ILE A 42 8.06 4.88 2.65
CA ILE A 42 7.25 5.42 1.55
C ILE A 42 7.34 4.53 0.30
N VAL A 43 8.53 3.96 0.04
CA VAL A 43 8.75 3.08 -1.11
C VAL A 43 9.42 1.82 -0.59
N ALA A 44 8.76 0.67 -0.79
CA ALA A 44 9.30 -0.61 -0.37
C ALA A 44 10.67 -0.88 -1.02
N VAL A 45 11.57 -1.47 -0.25
CA VAL A 45 12.91 -1.87 -0.71
C VAL A 45 12.77 -2.87 -1.87
N PRO A 46 13.59 -2.80 -2.93
CA PRO A 46 13.50 -3.73 -4.05
C PRO A 46 13.61 -5.20 -3.59
N GLY A 47 12.67 -6.02 -4.03
CA GLY A 47 12.49 -7.41 -3.57
C GLY A 47 11.45 -7.57 -2.46
N THR A 48 10.98 -6.47 -1.86
CA THR A 48 9.96 -6.46 -0.79
C THR A 48 8.65 -5.77 -1.18
N SER A 49 8.59 -5.20 -2.39
CA SER A 49 7.40 -4.52 -2.90
C SER A 49 6.32 -5.50 -3.32
N GLU A 50 5.09 -5.31 -2.86
CA GLU A 50 3.96 -6.14 -3.28
C GLU A 50 3.68 -6.05 -4.79
N HIS A 51 4.03 -4.94 -5.44
CA HIS A 51 3.86 -4.80 -6.88
C HIS A 51 4.70 -5.84 -7.65
N GLN A 52 5.78 -6.34 -7.07
CA GLN A 52 6.60 -7.39 -7.67
C GLN A 52 5.93 -8.76 -7.64
N SER A 53 4.91 -8.95 -6.79
CA SER A 53 4.09 -10.17 -6.79
C SER A 53 2.99 -10.16 -7.86
N GLY A 54 2.64 -9.00 -8.40
CA GLY A 54 1.47 -8.82 -9.26
C GLY A 54 0.12 -8.96 -8.55
N LEU A 55 0.11 -9.06 -7.21
CA LEU A 55 -1.11 -9.22 -6.40
C LEU A 55 -1.61 -7.91 -5.78
N CYS A 56 -1.04 -6.76 -6.14
CA CYS A 56 -1.53 -5.46 -5.72
C CYS A 56 -1.64 -4.49 -6.90
N CYS A 57 -2.38 -3.41 -6.69
CA CYS A 57 -2.43 -2.29 -7.60
C CYS A 57 -2.70 -0.98 -6.86
N ASP A 58 -2.14 0.10 -7.41
CA ASP A 58 -2.48 1.46 -7.05
C ASP A 58 -3.70 1.89 -7.86
N MET A 59 -4.73 2.36 -7.17
CA MET A 59 -5.98 2.79 -7.78
C MET A 59 -6.43 4.12 -7.18
N HIS A 60 -6.56 5.15 -8.02
CA HIS A 60 -7.11 6.46 -7.65
C HIS A 60 -7.66 7.19 -8.88
N ASN A 61 -8.31 8.34 -8.64
CA ASN A 61 -8.77 9.28 -9.66
C ASN A 61 -8.14 10.68 -9.50
N LEU A 62 -7.06 10.78 -8.74
CA LEU A 62 -6.26 12.01 -8.57
C LEU A 62 -5.15 12.14 -9.62
N PRO A 63 -4.56 13.35 -9.82
CA PRO A 63 -3.42 13.54 -10.73
C PRO A 63 -2.17 12.72 -10.37
N ALA A 64 -2.01 12.36 -9.09
CA ALA A 64 -0.98 11.48 -8.57
C ALA A 64 -1.50 10.76 -7.31
N ALA A 65 -0.84 9.68 -6.92
CA ALA A 65 -1.11 8.99 -5.66
C ALA A 65 -0.87 9.93 -4.48
N ASP A 66 -1.89 10.16 -3.67
CA ASP A 66 -1.88 11.11 -2.56
C ASP A 66 -2.85 10.70 -1.47
N VAL A 67 -2.53 11.04 -0.21
CA VAL A 67 -3.32 10.65 0.97
C VAL A 67 -4.73 11.23 0.95
N SER A 68 -4.92 12.38 0.29
CA SER A 68 -6.24 12.99 0.09
C SER A 68 -7.21 12.11 -0.68
N PHE A 69 -6.74 11.07 -1.40
CA PHE A 69 -7.62 10.11 -2.05
C PHE A 69 -8.58 9.46 -1.03
N GLY A 70 -8.10 9.17 0.18
CA GLY A 70 -8.89 8.59 1.27
C GLY A 70 -10.10 9.44 1.67
N ASP A 71 -10.04 10.75 1.47
CA ASP A 71 -11.12 11.68 1.81
C ASP A 71 -12.13 11.91 0.68
N THR A 72 -11.77 11.53 -0.56
CA THR A 72 -12.65 11.67 -1.71
C THR A 72 -13.85 10.71 -1.63
N PRO A 73 -14.98 11.02 -2.31
CA PRO A 73 -16.10 10.08 -2.41
C PRO A 73 -15.68 8.71 -2.98
N ALA A 74 -14.75 8.69 -3.93
CA ALA A 74 -14.24 7.46 -4.55
C ALA A 74 -13.39 6.63 -3.57
N GLY A 75 -12.44 7.27 -2.87
CA GLY A 75 -11.60 6.59 -1.87
C GLY A 75 -12.41 6.05 -0.69
N LYS A 76 -13.39 6.82 -0.19
CA LYS A 76 -14.33 6.36 0.85
C LYS A 76 -15.14 5.15 0.39
N TRP A 77 -15.63 5.16 -0.85
CA TRP A 77 -16.34 4.02 -1.42
C TRP A 77 -15.42 2.80 -1.53
N MET A 78 -14.20 2.97 -2.03
CA MET A 78 -13.21 1.90 -2.15
C MET A 78 -12.86 1.31 -0.78
N ALA A 79 -12.61 2.14 0.23
CA ALA A 79 -12.35 1.70 1.61
C ALA A 79 -13.50 0.84 2.16
N ALA A 80 -14.74 1.25 1.93
CA ALA A 80 -15.93 0.54 2.41
C ALA A 80 -16.32 -0.71 1.58
N ASN A 81 -15.76 -0.90 0.37
CA ASN A 81 -16.25 -1.94 -0.56
C ASN A 81 -15.17 -2.87 -1.12
N CYS A 82 -13.89 -2.50 -1.12
CA CYS A 82 -12.82 -3.28 -1.75
C CYS A 82 -12.75 -4.74 -1.25
N HIS A 83 -13.06 -4.96 0.04
CA HIS A 83 -13.09 -6.30 0.65
C HIS A 83 -14.06 -7.26 -0.03
N LYS A 84 -15.18 -6.77 -0.55
CA LYS A 84 -16.19 -7.56 -1.29
C LYS A 84 -15.62 -8.17 -2.56
N PHE A 85 -14.55 -7.56 -3.08
CA PHE A 85 -13.85 -7.98 -4.29
C PHE A 85 -12.53 -8.70 -4.00
N GLY A 86 -12.20 -8.93 -2.73
CA GLY A 86 -10.98 -9.63 -2.32
C GLY A 86 -9.76 -8.74 -2.14
N PHE A 87 -9.96 -7.42 -2.11
CA PHE A 87 -8.90 -6.44 -1.87
C PHE A 87 -8.97 -5.89 -0.45
N ILE A 88 -7.82 -5.46 0.07
CA ILE A 88 -7.72 -4.64 1.28
C ILE A 88 -7.00 -3.34 0.94
N ILE A 89 -7.28 -2.27 1.69
CA ILE A 89 -6.33 -1.15 1.80
C ILE A 89 -5.13 -1.71 2.55
N ARG A 90 -3.99 -1.86 1.86
CA ARG A 90 -2.86 -2.63 2.38
C ARG A 90 -2.17 -1.94 3.55
N TYR A 91 -2.07 -0.62 3.46
CA TYR A 91 -1.41 0.24 4.42
C TYR A 91 -2.46 1.21 4.99
N PRO A 92 -3.30 0.76 5.94
CA PRO A 92 -4.35 1.59 6.54
C PRO A 92 -3.77 2.60 7.55
N GLU A 93 -4.53 3.65 7.81
CA GLU A 93 -4.16 4.67 8.80
C GLU A 93 -3.99 4.07 10.20
N GLY A 94 -3.01 4.58 10.96
CA GLY A 94 -2.73 4.12 12.32
C GLY A 94 -2.04 2.75 12.43
N LYS A 95 -1.63 2.13 11.32
CA LYS A 95 -0.94 0.81 11.32
C LYS A 95 0.51 0.85 10.83
N THR A 96 1.08 2.03 10.62
CA THR A 96 2.46 2.19 10.12
C THR A 96 3.52 1.54 11.00
N ASP A 97 3.34 1.53 12.33
CA ASP A 97 4.29 0.87 13.25
C ASP A 97 4.30 -0.67 13.09
N ILE A 98 3.27 -1.23 12.46
CA ILE A 98 3.14 -2.67 12.20
C ILE A 98 3.52 -2.99 10.75
N THR A 99 3.00 -2.21 9.79
CA THR A 99 3.23 -2.45 8.35
C THR A 99 4.59 -1.98 7.88
N GLY A 100 5.24 -1.07 8.60
CA GLY A 100 6.46 -0.37 8.21
C GLY A 100 6.28 0.67 7.10
N ILE A 101 5.06 0.83 6.56
CA ILE A 101 4.74 1.75 5.45
C ILE A 101 3.68 2.75 5.91
N THR A 102 3.81 4.00 5.47
CA THR A 102 2.84 5.06 5.75
C THR A 102 1.46 4.74 5.19
N TYR A 103 0.43 5.48 5.62
CA TYR A 103 -0.92 5.34 5.07
C TYR A 103 -0.93 5.58 3.55
N GLU A 104 -1.47 4.61 2.80
CA GLU A 104 -1.58 4.67 1.34
C GLU A 104 -3.00 4.25 0.90
N PRO A 105 -3.98 5.17 0.87
CA PRO A 105 -5.37 4.85 0.50
C PRO A 105 -5.55 4.35 -0.93
N TRP A 106 -4.54 4.54 -1.78
CA TRP A 106 -4.54 4.11 -3.17
C TRP A 106 -4.00 2.68 -3.35
N HIS A 107 -3.25 2.12 -2.39
CA HIS A 107 -2.58 0.80 -2.56
C HIS A 107 -3.49 -0.33 -2.09
N PHE A 108 -4.00 -1.11 -3.05
CA PHE A 108 -4.90 -2.23 -2.79
C PHE A 108 -4.20 -3.57 -2.99
N ARG A 109 -4.28 -4.45 -2.00
CA ARG A 109 -3.70 -5.80 -2.04
C ARG A 109 -4.79 -6.85 -2.18
N TYR A 110 -4.69 -7.70 -3.20
CA TYR A 110 -5.55 -8.87 -3.37
C TYR A 110 -5.11 -10.01 -2.45
N ILE A 111 -6.06 -10.50 -1.65
CA ILE A 111 -5.90 -11.66 -0.75
C ILE A 111 -7.09 -12.64 -0.82
N GLY A 112 -8.01 -12.43 -1.77
CA GLY A 112 -9.24 -13.22 -1.89
C GLY A 112 -10.36 -12.74 -0.95
N ARG A 113 -11.61 -12.94 -1.39
CA ARG A 113 -12.81 -12.37 -0.74
C ARG A 113 -12.95 -12.78 0.73
N TYR A 114 -12.76 -14.07 1.03
CA TYR A 114 -12.91 -14.57 2.40
C TYR A 114 -11.99 -13.86 3.39
N HIS A 115 -10.69 -13.79 3.07
CA HIS A 115 -9.70 -13.16 3.95
C HIS A 115 -9.87 -11.65 4.00
N ALA A 116 -10.14 -10.99 2.87
CA ALA A 116 -10.38 -9.55 2.82
C ALA A 116 -11.58 -9.13 3.68
N CYS A 117 -12.69 -9.88 3.64
CA CYS A 117 -13.83 -9.64 4.52
C CYS A 117 -13.44 -9.76 5.99
N LYS A 118 -12.67 -10.79 6.38
CA LYS A 118 -12.23 -10.98 7.77
C LYS A 118 -11.34 -9.87 8.27
N ILE A 119 -10.46 -9.34 7.41
CA ILE A 119 -9.61 -8.19 7.73
C ILE A 119 -10.47 -6.93 7.91
N TYR A 120 -11.39 -6.69 6.97
CA TYR A 120 -12.29 -5.54 7.00
C TYR A 120 -13.19 -5.52 8.24
N GLU A 121 -13.85 -6.64 8.57
CA GLU A 121 -14.72 -6.80 9.74
C GLU A 121 -14.01 -6.49 11.06
N ARG A 122 -12.70 -6.76 11.12
CA ARG A 122 -11.88 -6.61 12.33
C ARG A 122 -11.13 -5.28 12.40
N GLY A 123 -11.05 -4.53 11.30
CA GLY A 123 -10.30 -3.27 11.25
C GLY A 123 -8.79 -3.44 11.50
N ILE A 124 -8.19 -4.50 10.97
CA ILE A 124 -6.77 -4.85 11.18
C ILE A 124 -5.96 -4.77 9.88
N CYS A 125 -4.63 -4.78 9.98
CA CYS A 125 -3.75 -4.94 8.81
C CYS A 125 -3.46 -6.42 8.49
N LEU A 126 -2.75 -6.68 7.39
CA LEU A 126 -2.46 -8.04 6.92
C LEU A 126 -1.57 -8.81 7.89
N GLU A 127 -0.61 -8.15 8.52
CA GLU A 127 0.33 -8.71 9.49
C GLU A 127 -0.42 -9.22 10.73
N GLU A 128 -1.27 -8.38 11.32
CA GLU A 128 -2.13 -8.76 12.45
C GLU A 128 -3.06 -9.93 12.09
N TYR A 129 -3.57 -9.94 10.85
CA TYR A 129 -4.39 -11.04 10.37
C TYR A 129 -3.59 -12.35 10.29
N TRP A 130 -2.39 -12.30 9.73
CA TRP A 130 -1.49 -13.45 9.59
C TRP A 130 -1.12 -14.01 10.97
N THR A 131 -0.76 -13.15 11.93
CA THR A 131 -0.51 -13.54 13.32
C THR A 131 -1.72 -14.22 13.95
N SER A 132 -2.93 -13.70 13.71
CA SER A 132 -4.16 -14.31 14.26
C SER A 132 -4.50 -15.69 13.68
N LEU A 133 -3.89 -16.08 12.55
CA LEU A 133 -4.00 -17.42 11.98
C LEU A 133 -2.93 -18.38 12.49
N GLY A 134 -2.11 -17.97 13.46
CA GLY A 134 -1.01 -18.78 13.98
C GLY A 134 0.14 -18.94 12.98
N ARG A 135 0.27 -17.99 12.04
CA ARG A 135 1.39 -17.95 11.10
C ARG A 135 2.30 -16.79 11.52
N SER A 136 3.61 -17.06 11.61
CA SER A 136 4.67 -16.08 11.89
C SER A 136 5.79 -16.26 10.90
#